data_AF-A0A7C9LN92-F1
#
_entry.id   AF-A0A7C9LN92-F1
#
_cell.length_a   1.000
_cell.length_b   1.000
_cell.length_c   1.000
_cell.angle_alpha   90.00
_cell.angle_beta   90.00
_cell.angle_gamma   90.00
#
_symmetry.space_group_name_H-M   'P 1'
#
loop_
_entity.id
_entity.type
_entity.pdbx_description
1 polymer ?
#
loop_
_entity_poly.entity_id
_entity_poly.type
_entity_poly.pdbx_seq_one_letter_code
_entity_poly.pdbx_strand_id
1 'polypeptide(L)'
;MAKRTPKRNLSLPLVDADTCACCGTPLPSGQGYDVPHIGAVGPVCATKFGALGELITWVNGRNVTDVSSQEAWRVGSRLIYTLKNIGFKVQVIDGVLQVGKLERKKKDAAKSYKRRRAELIRDLQLAQTLFDEKGEQLPLQGVA
;
A
#
# COMPACT_ATOMS: atom_id res chain seq x y z
N MET A 1 -7.00 -31.77 -0.52
CA MET A 1 -5.56 -31.40 -0.54
C MET A 1 -5.38 -30.17 -1.43
N ALA A 2 -5.06 -29.00 -0.85
CA ALA A 2 -4.93 -27.77 -1.63
C ALA A 2 -3.64 -27.80 -2.48
N LYS A 3 -3.78 -27.63 -3.81
CA LYS A 3 -2.67 -27.49 -4.75
C LYS A 3 -1.82 -26.29 -4.35
N ARG A 4 -0.58 -26.52 -3.90
CA ARG A 4 0.40 -25.44 -3.65
C ARG A 4 0.70 -24.76 -4.99
N THR A 5 0.20 -23.53 -5.14
CA THR A 5 0.55 -22.65 -6.27
C THR A 5 2.07 -22.48 -6.33
N PRO A 6 2.68 -22.44 -7.53
CA PRO A 6 4.13 -22.31 -7.67
C PRO A 6 4.63 -21.10 -6.87
N LYS A 7 5.67 -21.33 -6.06
CA LYS A 7 6.40 -20.26 -5.37
C LYS A 7 6.87 -19.30 -6.45
N ARG A 8 6.28 -18.10 -6.53
CA ARG A 8 6.94 -16.98 -7.22
C ARG A 8 8.34 -16.92 -6.58
N ASN A 9 9.38 -17.12 -7.39
CA ASN A 9 10.74 -16.84 -6.98
C ASN A 9 10.78 -15.35 -6.66
N LEU A 10 10.64 -15.00 -5.38
CA LEU A 10 10.87 -13.65 -4.93
C LEU A 10 12.37 -13.43 -5.05
N SER A 11 12.76 -12.56 -5.99
CA SER A 11 14.14 -12.12 -6.21
C SER A 11 14.63 -11.15 -5.13
N LEU A 12 14.06 -11.22 -3.93
CA LEU A 12 14.44 -10.37 -2.80
C LEU A 12 15.60 -11.02 -2.04
N PRO A 13 16.64 -10.26 -1.66
CA PRO A 13 17.75 -10.80 -0.90
C PRO A 13 17.29 -11.22 0.50
N LEU A 14 17.92 -12.25 1.05
CA LEU A 14 17.74 -12.64 2.44
C LEU A 14 18.72 -11.87 3.33
N VAL A 15 18.22 -11.38 4.46
CA VAL A 15 18.99 -10.63 5.46
C VAL A 15 18.66 -11.16 6.86
N ASP A 16 19.62 -11.02 7.77
CA ASP A 16 19.44 -11.46 9.16
C ASP A 16 18.40 -10.58 9.86
N ALA A 17 17.42 -11.23 10.48
CA ALA A 17 16.35 -10.59 11.23
C ALA A 17 15.63 -11.60 12.13
N ASP A 18 15.48 -11.24 13.40
CA ASP A 18 14.74 -12.08 14.36
C ASP A 18 13.23 -11.95 14.22
N THR A 19 12.75 -10.83 13.69
CA THR A 19 11.31 -10.53 13.58
C THR A 19 10.95 -9.94 12.22
N CYS A 20 9.77 -10.31 11.74
CA CYS A 20 9.20 -9.75 10.52
C CYS A 20 8.91 -8.28 10.75
N ALA A 21 9.60 -7.41 10.01
CA ALA A 21 9.40 -5.98 10.09
C ALA A 21 7.92 -5.63 9.89
N CYS A 22 7.17 -6.35 9.02
CA CYS A 22 5.75 -6.09 8.73
C CYS A 22 4.82 -6.31 9.94
N CYS A 23 4.89 -7.46 10.59
CA CYS A 23 3.85 -7.89 11.55
C CYS A 23 4.41 -8.17 12.94
N GLY A 24 5.73 -8.04 13.14
CA GLY A 24 6.42 -8.33 14.39
C GLY A 24 6.54 -9.82 14.71
N THR A 25 6.00 -10.70 13.85
CA THR A 25 6.08 -12.16 14.07
C THR A 25 7.54 -12.62 14.02
N PRO A 26 8.01 -13.44 14.98
CA PRO A 26 9.35 -14.02 14.94
C PRO A 26 9.62 -14.77 13.64
N LEU A 27 10.86 -14.68 13.14
CA LEU A 27 11.32 -15.39 11.94
C LEU A 27 12.06 -16.65 12.40
N PRO A 28 11.50 -17.87 12.19
CA PRO A 28 12.07 -19.10 12.75
C PRO A 28 13.48 -19.42 12.27
N SER A 29 13.86 -18.93 11.08
CA SER A 29 15.18 -19.11 10.50
C SER A 29 16.20 -18.05 10.92
N GLY A 30 15.80 -17.03 11.70
CA GLY A 30 16.63 -15.85 11.97
C GLY A 30 16.88 -14.97 10.74
N GLN A 31 16.14 -15.21 9.65
CA GLN A 31 16.32 -14.53 8.37
C GLN A 31 14.99 -14.09 7.78
N GLY A 32 14.99 -12.94 7.11
CA GLY A 32 13.85 -12.39 6.39
C GLY A 32 14.23 -11.95 4.97
N TYR A 33 13.24 -11.80 4.10
CA TYR A 33 13.42 -11.17 2.79
C TYR A 33 13.48 -9.67 2.97
N ASP A 34 14.52 -9.01 2.48
CA ASP A 34 14.60 -7.56 2.51
C ASP A 34 13.68 -6.95 1.46
N VAL A 35 12.62 -6.27 1.93
CA VAL A 35 11.73 -5.51 1.06
C VAL A 35 12.11 -4.03 1.14
N PRO A 36 12.47 -3.38 0.01
CA PRO A 36 12.85 -1.98 -0.01
C PRO A 36 11.86 -1.08 0.73
N HIS A 37 12.39 -0.14 1.51
CA HIS A 37 11.63 0.83 2.34
C HIS A 37 10.77 0.23 3.47
N ILE A 38 10.65 -1.10 3.56
CA ILE A 38 9.85 -1.81 4.58
C ILE A 38 10.73 -2.55 5.58
N GLY A 39 11.85 -3.12 5.12
CA GLY A 39 12.81 -3.93 5.87
C GLY A 39 12.59 -5.44 5.74
N ALA A 40 13.31 -6.22 6.54
CA ALA A 40 13.27 -7.68 6.54
C ALA A 40 11.88 -8.23 6.90
N VAL A 41 11.29 -9.07 6.06
CA VAL A 41 9.96 -9.64 6.30
C VAL A 41 9.91 -11.15 6.04
N GLY A 42 8.99 -11.83 6.70
CA GLY A 42 8.76 -13.25 6.46
C GLY A 42 8.16 -13.53 5.06
N PRO A 43 8.17 -14.78 4.59
CA PRO A 43 7.82 -15.14 3.21
C PRO A 43 6.44 -14.63 2.75
N VAL A 44 5.42 -14.74 3.61
CA VAL A 44 4.05 -14.28 3.30
C VAL A 44 3.99 -12.77 3.13
N CYS A 45 4.71 -12.03 3.97
CA CYS A 45 4.78 -10.58 3.89
C CYS A 45 5.64 -10.15 2.69
N ALA A 46 6.68 -10.89 2.35
CA ALA A 46 7.50 -10.64 1.16
C ALA A 46 6.63 -10.69 -0.11
N THR A 47 5.79 -11.72 -0.28
CA THR A 47 4.84 -11.81 -1.41
C THR A 47 3.84 -10.65 -1.41
N LYS A 48 3.39 -10.22 -0.23
CA LYS A 48 2.39 -9.15 -0.09
C LYS A 48 2.95 -7.76 -0.43
N PHE A 49 4.20 -7.51 -0.08
CA PHE A 49 4.78 -6.16 -0.14
C PHE A 49 5.92 -6.01 -1.14
N GLY A 50 6.45 -7.09 -1.73
CA GLY A 50 7.57 -7.03 -2.68
C GLY A 50 7.32 -6.07 -3.84
N ALA A 51 6.18 -6.22 -4.52
CA ALA A 51 5.79 -5.32 -5.62
C ALA A 51 5.60 -3.86 -5.15
N LEU A 52 5.12 -3.64 -3.93
CA LEU A 52 5.01 -2.29 -3.37
C LEU A 52 6.40 -1.70 -3.11
N GLY A 53 7.33 -2.50 -2.56
CA GLY A 53 8.72 -2.08 -2.34
C GLY A 53 9.40 -1.68 -3.65
N GLU A 54 9.27 -2.50 -4.70
CA GLU A 54 9.80 -2.19 -6.04
C GLU A 54 9.20 -0.91 -6.63
N LEU A 55 7.87 -0.74 -6.52
CA LEU A 55 7.19 0.48 -6.98
C LEU A 55 7.69 1.71 -6.21
N ILE A 56 7.91 1.60 -4.91
CA ILE A 56 8.46 2.70 -4.10
C ILE A 56 9.87 3.03 -4.55
N THR A 57 10.73 2.02 -4.76
CA THR A 57 12.08 2.23 -5.30
C THR A 57 12.03 2.93 -6.66
N TRP A 58 11.08 2.56 -7.52
CA TRP A 58 10.95 3.17 -8.85
C TRP A 58 10.51 4.65 -8.80
N VAL A 59 9.66 5.05 -7.84
CA VAL A 59 9.25 6.47 -7.68
C VAL A 59 10.24 7.28 -6.85
N ASN A 60 11.04 6.65 -6.01
CA ASN A 60 12.04 7.32 -5.20
C ASN A 60 13.11 7.97 -6.09
N GLY A 61 13.42 9.24 -5.85
CA GLY A 61 14.36 10.01 -6.67
C GLY A 61 13.75 10.62 -7.94
N ARG A 62 12.45 10.46 -8.21
CA ARG A 62 11.80 11.11 -9.36
C ARG A 62 11.40 12.55 -9.06
N ASN A 63 11.56 13.42 -10.07
CA ASN A 63 11.04 14.78 -10.01
C ASN A 63 9.51 14.75 -10.17
N VAL A 64 8.80 15.34 -9.20
CA VAL A 64 7.33 15.43 -9.15
C VAL A 64 6.81 16.84 -9.38
N THR A 65 7.70 17.83 -9.53
CA THR A 65 7.34 19.23 -9.84
C THR A 65 7.60 19.61 -11.29
N ASP A 66 8.46 18.87 -12.00
CA ASP A 66 8.72 19.03 -13.43
C ASP A 66 7.68 18.26 -14.26
N VAL A 67 6.42 18.61 -14.07
CA VAL A 67 5.29 18.01 -14.77
C VAL A 67 4.49 19.10 -15.47
N SER A 68 4.58 19.10 -16.80
CA SER A 68 3.91 20.06 -17.67
C SER A 68 2.39 19.90 -17.70
N SER A 69 1.85 18.77 -17.23
CA SER A 69 0.41 18.50 -17.18
C SER A 69 -0.15 18.57 -15.76
N GLN A 70 -1.30 19.24 -15.62
CA GLN A 70 -2.05 19.34 -14.37
C GLN A 70 -2.48 17.95 -13.85
N GLU A 71 -2.74 17.01 -14.76
CA GLU A 71 -3.08 15.62 -14.42
C GLU A 71 -1.90 14.90 -13.76
N ALA A 72 -0.68 15.03 -14.31
CA ALA A 72 0.50 14.41 -13.73
C ALA A 72 0.80 14.98 -12.33
N TRP A 73 0.60 16.29 -12.14
CA TRP A 73 0.70 16.92 -10.82
C TRP A 73 -0.33 16.38 -9.81
N ARG A 74 -1.59 16.19 -10.23
CA ARG A 74 -2.63 15.57 -9.40
C ARG A 74 -2.30 14.13 -9.03
N VAL A 75 -1.81 13.34 -9.99
CA VAL A 75 -1.40 11.95 -9.75
C VAL A 75 -0.22 11.88 -8.78
N GLY A 76 0.81 12.72 -8.97
CA GLY A 76 1.94 12.82 -8.05
C GLY A 76 1.53 13.22 -6.63
N SER A 77 0.65 14.23 -6.51
CA SER A 77 0.10 14.66 -5.22
C SER A 77 -0.70 13.55 -4.53
N ARG A 78 -1.53 12.81 -5.27
CA ARG A 78 -2.31 11.68 -4.74
C ARG A 78 -1.40 10.55 -4.27
N LEU A 79 -0.35 10.23 -5.04
CA LEU A 79 0.66 9.23 -4.65
C LEU A 79 1.34 9.62 -3.34
N ILE A 80 1.82 10.86 -3.21
CA ILE A 80 2.46 11.37 -1.99
C ILE A 80 1.52 11.22 -0.79
N TYR A 81 0.26 11.65 -0.94
CA TYR A 81 -0.74 11.55 0.12
C TYR A 81 -1.03 10.09 0.51
N THR A 82 -1.16 9.19 -0.48
CA THR A 82 -1.35 7.76 -0.24
C THR A 82 -0.18 7.14 0.51
N LEU A 83 1.07 7.42 0.11
CA LEU A 83 2.26 6.90 0.79
C LEU A 83 2.36 7.39 2.24
N LYS A 84 2.10 8.68 2.49
CA LYS A 84 2.04 9.25 3.84
C LYS A 84 0.93 8.59 4.68
N ASN A 85 -0.24 8.35 4.11
CA ASN A 85 -1.35 7.69 4.81
C ASN A 85 -1.05 6.23 5.19
N ILE A 86 -0.35 5.51 4.31
CA ILE A 86 0.16 4.17 4.60
C ILE A 86 1.21 4.24 5.72
N GLY A 87 1.87 5.39 5.90
CA GLY A 87 2.79 5.65 7.01
C GLY A 87 4.25 5.67 6.59
N PHE A 88 4.55 5.83 5.30
CA PHE A 88 5.89 6.10 4.83
C PHE A 88 6.28 7.54 5.13
N LYS A 89 7.54 7.73 5.54
CA LYS A 89 8.12 9.07 5.55
C LYS A 89 8.30 9.52 4.09
N VAL A 90 7.64 10.59 3.69
CA VAL A 90 7.75 11.13 2.33
C VAL A 90 8.13 12.60 2.40
N GLN A 91 9.21 12.96 1.72
CA GLN A 91 9.70 14.33 1.58
C GLN A 91 9.82 14.67 0.09
N VAL A 92 9.69 15.94 -0.24
CA VAL A 92 9.99 16.46 -1.57
C VAL A 92 11.07 17.52 -1.38
N ILE A 93 12.25 17.28 -1.93
CA ILE A 93 13.42 18.15 -1.81
C ILE A 93 13.79 18.58 -3.23
N ASP A 94 13.75 19.88 -3.51
CA ASP A 94 14.02 20.43 -4.84
C ASP A 94 13.20 19.77 -5.96
N GLY A 95 11.94 19.46 -5.66
CA GLY A 95 11.05 18.78 -6.60
C GLY A 95 11.25 17.27 -6.69
N VAL A 96 12.27 16.71 -6.05
CA VAL A 96 12.57 15.28 -6.06
C VAL A 96 11.89 14.56 -4.90
N LEU A 97 11.15 13.50 -5.20
CA LEU A 97 10.47 12.67 -4.21
C LEU A 97 11.47 11.78 -3.46
N GLN A 98 11.51 11.89 -2.14
CA GLN A 98 12.29 11.04 -1.25
C GLN A 98 11.36 10.24 -0.35
N VAL A 99 11.39 8.92 -0.49
CA VAL A 99 10.58 7.98 0.30
C VAL A 99 11.48 7.26 1.31
N GLY A 100 11.32 7.60 2.58
CA GLY A 100 12.00 6.97 3.70
C GLY A 100 11.32 5.68 4.17
N LYS A 101 11.75 5.20 5.33
CA LYS A 101 11.20 3.99 5.95
C LYS A 101 9.76 4.21 6.41
N LEU A 102 9.03 3.11 6.58
CA LEU A 102 7.71 3.11 7.19
C LEU A 102 7.80 3.44 8.69
N GLU A 103 7.21 4.56 9.13
CA GLU A 103 7.27 5.06 10.50
C GLU A 103 6.07 4.62 11.35
N ARG A 104 4.90 4.37 10.75
CA ARG A 104 3.72 3.90 11.50
C ARG A 104 3.88 2.44 11.95
N LYS A 105 3.35 2.15 13.16
CA LYS A 105 3.12 0.77 13.61
C LYS A 105 2.25 0.07 12.57
N LYS A 106 2.79 -0.98 11.98
CA LYS A 106 2.27 -1.61 10.76
C LYS A 106 0.88 -2.22 10.88
N LYS A 107 0.44 -2.53 12.10
CA LYS A 107 -0.95 -2.89 12.46
C LYS A 107 -1.97 -1.78 12.18
N ASP A 108 -1.53 -0.52 12.21
CA ASP A 108 -2.36 0.65 11.93
C ASP A 108 -2.34 1.02 10.43
N ALA A 109 -1.24 0.70 9.75
CA ALA A 109 -1.05 0.88 8.31
C ALA A 109 -1.83 -0.15 7.47
N ALA A 110 -1.78 -1.43 7.87
CA ALA A 110 -2.52 -2.49 7.21
C ALA A 110 -3.89 -2.66 7.88
N LYS A 111 -4.94 -2.06 7.29
CA LYS A 111 -6.32 -2.37 7.69
C LYS A 111 -6.53 -3.89 7.67
N SER A 112 -7.04 -4.45 8.77
CA SER A 112 -7.41 -5.87 8.82
C SER A 112 -8.43 -6.18 7.73
N TYR A 113 -8.44 -7.43 7.24
CA TYR A 113 -9.44 -7.87 6.26
C TYR A 113 -10.87 -7.59 6.73
N LYS A 114 -11.14 -7.79 8.03
CA LYS A 114 -12.42 -7.47 8.67
C LYS A 114 -12.81 -5.99 8.49
N ARG A 115 -11.86 -5.07 8.68
CA ARG A 115 -12.08 -3.63 8.50
C ARG A 115 -12.31 -3.26 7.03
N ARG A 116 -11.51 -3.79 6.11
CA ARG A 116 -11.72 -3.58 4.66
C ARG A 116 -13.05 -4.12 4.16
N ARG A 117 -13.47 -5.30 4.64
CA ARG A 117 -14.75 -5.89 4.29
C ARG A 117 -15.92 -5.05 4.82
N ALA A 118 -15.80 -4.48 6.02
CA ALA A 118 -16.83 -3.60 6.58
C ALA A 118 -16.94 -2.27 5.81
N GLU A 119 -15.82 -1.69 5.38
CA GLU A 119 -15.81 -0.52 4.50
C GLU A 119 -16.46 -0.84 3.15
N LEU A 120 -16.08 -1.96 2.53
CA LEU A 120 -16.68 -2.39 1.26
C LEU A 120 -18.20 -2.62 1.38
N ILE A 121 -18.67 -3.27 2.44
CA ILE A 121 -20.11 -3.48 2.67
C ILE A 121 -20.83 -2.14 2.82
N ARG A 122 -20.25 -1.20 3.58
CA ARG A 122 -20.81 0.14 3.73
C ARG A 122 -20.88 0.87 2.40
N ASP A 123 -19.80 0.83 1.62
CA ASP A 123 -19.73 1.48 0.31
C ASP A 123 -20.74 0.87 -0.67
N LEU A 124 -20.94 -0.45 -0.62
CA LEU A 124 -21.97 -1.14 -1.42
C LEU A 124 -23.39 -0.77 -0.99
N GLN A 125 -23.65 -0.63 0.31
CA GLN A 125 -24.95 -0.16 0.82
C GLN A 125 -25.23 1.28 0.39
N LEU A 126 -24.23 2.17 0.47
CA LEU A 126 -24.35 3.54 -0.02
C LEU A 126 -24.58 3.58 -1.53
N ALA A 127 -23.88 2.75 -2.31
CA ALA A 127 -24.11 2.63 -3.74
C ALA A 127 -25.54 2.12 -4.04
N GLN A 128 -26.04 1.12 -3.31
CA GLN A 128 -27.41 0.64 -3.46
C GLN A 128 -28.46 1.72 -3.16
N THR A 129 -28.17 2.69 -2.30
CA THR A 129 -29.08 3.83 -2.06
C THR A 129 -29.00 4.92 -3.13
N LEU A 130 -27.94 4.94 -3.94
CA LEU A 130 -27.70 5.96 -4.97
C LEU A 130 -28.10 5.52 -6.38
N PHE A 131 -28.35 4.23 -6.58
CA PHE A 131 -28.68 3.65 -7.88
C PHE A 131 -29.95 2.81 -7.79
N ASP A 132 -30.84 2.94 -8.77
CA ASP A 132 -32.03 2.11 -8.87
C ASP A 132 -31.72 0.68 -9.39
N GLU A 133 -32.74 -0.18 -9.52
CA GLU A 133 -32.59 -1.55 -10.01
C GLU A 133 -32.07 -1.64 -11.46
N LYS A 134 -32.07 -0.52 -12.20
CA LYS A 134 -31.57 -0.41 -13.57
C LYS A 134 -30.15 0.18 -13.64
N GLY A 135 -29.57 0.58 -12.50
CA GLY A 135 -28.27 1.23 -12.42
C GLY A 135 -28.30 2.72 -12.77
N GLU A 136 -29.48 3.34 -12.80
CA GLU A 136 -29.63 4.78 -13.01
C GLU A 136 -29.44 5.52 -11.69
N GLN A 137 -28.70 6.64 -11.76
CA GLN A 137 -28.35 7.43 -10.59
C GLN A 137 -29.61 8.15 -10.07
N LEU A 138 -30.04 7.83 -8.85
CA LEU A 138 -31.20 8.46 -8.23
C LEU A 138 -30.89 9.95 -7.96
N PRO A 139 -31.83 10.87 -8.24
CA PRO A 139 -31.63 12.27 -7.93
C PRO A 139 -31.39 12.43 -6.42
N LEU A 140 -30.29 13.10 -6.06
CA LEU A 140 -29.97 13.43 -4.66
C LEU A 140 -31.11 14.31 -4.12
N GLN A 141 -32.09 13.70 -3.48
CA GLN A 141 -33.12 14.46 -2.77
C GLN A 141 -32.45 15.19 -1.62
N GLY A 142 -32.54 16.51 -1.64
CA GLY A 142 -31.80 17.42 -0.76
C GLY A 142 -31.84 16.99 0.69
N VAL A 143 -30.66 16.64 1.22
CA VAL A 143 -30.42 16.63 2.66
C VAL A 143 -30.27 18.10 3.04
N ALA A 144 -31.37 18.70 3.51
CA ALA A 144 -31.37 19.99 4.21
C ALA A 144 -30.78 19.85 5.61
#